data_AF-A0A9D0Z2Z4-F1
#
_entry.id   AF-A0A9D0Z2Z4-F1
#
_cell.length_a   1.000
_cell.length_b   1.000
_cell.length_c   1.000
_cell.angle_alpha   90.00
_cell.angle_beta   90.00
_cell.angle_gamma   90.00
#
_symmetry.space_group_name_H-M   'P 1'
#
loop_
_entity.id
_entity.type
_entity.pdbx_description
1 polymer ?
#
loop_
_entity_poly.entity_id
_entity_poly.type
_entity_poly.pdbx_seq_one_letter_code
_entity_poly.pdbx_strand_id
1 'polypeptide(L)'
;MEQSKDLIKLLNLIERPAFYVENGVIRFVNTRAKSLFLEEDQNIQPLLFTGQAEYLTTPHSFLSLKLKILGKVWEASVTPMETGDIFTLTEAAASPELQAMALVAQHLRSSISPMLTAAEALLPSDIIQENPEAKQQAAQISRGLHQLLRNIGNMADAGKYQSQEVFPKETVDIDGLVGEIMEKARHFLEAANIRLEYQGLSALLYCQVHRELLERGIYNLISNSAKFTPTGETIKASLTRQGTRLYFTLENPASQEALPNPAQAFSVYLRQPSIGDGRQGIGLGMVLVRAAASAHGGALLLDYTPQGNLRATLTMEIDQSSSQVRSPMLRVDYSGERDHGLIELSDILPPSCY
;
A
#
# COMPACT_ATOMS: atom_id res chain seq x y z
N MET A 1 34.43 3.36 -17.47
CA MET A 1 34.62 1.92 -17.78
C MET A 1 34.58 1.03 -16.54
N GLU A 2 35.18 1.43 -15.42
CA GLU A 2 35.20 0.63 -14.18
C GLU A 2 33.84 0.59 -13.47
N GLN A 3 33.18 1.73 -13.29
CA GLN A 3 31.80 1.83 -12.76
C GLN A 3 30.77 0.99 -13.53
N SER A 4 30.88 0.92 -14.87
CA SER A 4 29.99 0.11 -15.71
C SER A 4 30.19 -1.40 -15.48
N LYS A 5 31.42 -1.86 -15.26
CA LYS A 5 31.68 -3.28 -14.95
C LYS A 5 31.15 -3.67 -13.58
N ASP A 6 31.23 -2.79 -12.59
CA ASP A 6 30.74 -3.07 -11.24
C ASP A 6 29.21 -3.06 -11.18
N LEU A 7 28.55 -2.17 -11.92
CA LEU A 7 27.09 -2.15 -12.06
C LEU A 7 26.56 -3.43 -12.73
N ILE A 8 27.20 -3.91 -13.80
CA ILE A 8 26.82 -5.18 -14.45
C ILE A 8 27.00 -6.36 -13.49
N LYS A 9 28.08 -6.40 -12.71
CA LYS A 9 28.27 -7.44 -11.69
C LYS A 9 27.14 -7.38 -10.65
N LEU A 10 26.80 -6.18 -10.16
CA LEU A 10 25.75 -5.97 -9.17
C LEU A 10 24.38 -6.42 -9.71
N LEU A 11 24.03 -6.05 -10.94
CA LEU A 11 22.78 -6.49 -11.58
C LEU A 11 22.70 -8.01 -11.76
N ASN A 12 23.82 -8.67 -12.03
CA ASN A 12 23.87 -10.13 -12.15
C ASN A 12 23.80 -10.87 -10.81
N LEU A 13 24.03 -10.20 -9.68
CA LEU A 13 23.75 -10.75 -8.35
C LEU A 13 22.25 -10.77 -8.02
N ILE A 14 21.43 -10.02 -8.75
CA ILE A 14 19.98 -10.00 -8.56
C ILE A 14 19.37 -11.25 -9.18
N GLU A 15 18.73 -12.10 -8.37
CA GLU A 15 18.14 -13.38 -8.80
C GLU A 15 16.85 -13.24 -9.65
N ARG A 16 16.45 -12.00 -9.94
CA ARG A 16 15.24 -11.64 -10.69
C ARG A 16 15.59 -10.87 -11.96
N PRO A 17 14.70 -10.78 -12.97
CA PRO A 17 14.94 -9.93 -14.12
C PRO A 17 15.18 -8.49 -13.66
N ALA A 18 16.34 -7.93 -13.98
CA ALA A 18 16.71 -6.59 -13.56
C ALA A 18 17.51 -5.89 -14.66
N PHE A 19 17.34 -4.57 -14.74
CA PHE A 19 18.01 -3.73 -15.72
C PHE A 19 18.21 -2.31 -15.19
N TYR A 20 19.20 -1.62 -15.74
CA TYR A 20 19.52 -0.24 -15.41
C TYR A 20 19.13 0.68 -16.56
N VAL A 21 18.45 1.78 -16.21
CA VAL A 21 17.97 2.82 -17.12
C VAL A 21 18.69 4.12 -16.83
N GLU A 22 19.17 4.77 -17.87
CA GLU A 22 19.79 6.09 -17.80
C GLU A 22 19.22 6.95 -18.91
N ASN A 23 18.70 8.14 -18.54
CA ASN A 23 18.04 9.07 -19.47
C ASN A 23 16.92 8.41 -20.30
N GLY A 24 16.14 7.51 -19.68
CA GLY A 24 15.03 6.80 -20.32
C GLY A 24 15.44 5.65 -21.27
N VAL A 25 16.73 5.31 -21.31
CA VAL A 25 17.27 4.24 -22.16
C VAL A 25 17.85 3.12 -21.29
N ILE A 26 17.51 1.88 -21.61
CA ILE A 26 18.06 0.70 -20.95
C ILE A 26 19.54 0.57 -21.34
N ARG A 27 20.47 0.66 -20.39
CA ARG A 27 21.92 0.54 -20.65
C ARG A 27 22.49 -0.82 -20.31
N PHE A 28 21.97 -1.46 -19.27
CA PHE A 28 22.45 -2.77 -18.85
C PHE A 28 21.27 -3.64 -18.45
N VAL A 29 21.30 -4.90 -18.89
CA VAL A 29 20.29 -5.91 -18.55
C VAL A 29 20.99 -7.13 -17.99
N ASN A 30 20.46 -7.71 -16.91
CA ASN A 30 20.99 -8.96 -16.38
C ASN A 30 20.54 -10.17 -17.21
N THR A 31 21.15 -11.33 -16.99
CA THR A 31 20.85 -12.55 -17.75
C THR A 31 19.37 -12.94 -17.71
N ARG A 32 18.68 -12.68 -16.59
CA ARG A 32 17.26 -12.97 -16.43
C ARG A 32 16.40 -11.99 -17.24
N ALA A 33 16.73 -10.70 -17.27
CA ALA A 33 16.05 -9.70 -18.10
C ALA A 33 16.24 -9.95 -19.60
N LYS A 34 17.43 -10.42 -20.03
CA LYS A 34 17.68 -10.84 -21.42
C LYS A 34 16.71 -11.97 -21.85
N SER A 35 16.36 -12.88 -20.95
CA SER A 35 15.37 -13.93 -21.25
C SER A 35 13.94 -13.42 -21.50
N LEU A 36 13.65 -12.18 -21.09
CA LEU A 36 12.40 -11.47 -21.38
C LEU A 36 12.48 -10.63 -22.67
N PHE A 37 13.54 -10.78 -23.47
CA PHE A 37 13.80 -10.01 -24.69
C PHE A 37 13.91 -8.51 -24.44
N LEU A 38 14.38 -8.11 -23.25
CA LEU A 38 14.81 -6.74 -23.00
C LEU A 38 16.21 -6.54 -23.57
N GLU A 39 16.36 -5.53 -24.40
CA GLU A 39 17.61 -5.21 -25.08
C GLU A 39 18.24 -3.92 -24.53
N GLU A 40 19.56 -3.84 -24.64
CA GLU A 40 20.29 -2.59 -24.40
C GLU A 40 19.95 -1.58 -25.51
N ASP A 41 20.01 -0.29 -25.17
CA ASP A 41 19.61 0.84 -26.01
C ASP A 41 18.11 0.95 -26.36
N GLN A 42 17.26 0.09 -25.78
CA GLN A 42 15.81 0.20 -25.88
C GLN A 42 15.26 1.35 -25.00
N ASN A 43 14.25 2.07 -25.49
CA ASN A 43 13.53 3.07 -24.69
C ASN A 43 12.58 2.41 -23.68
N ILE A 44 12.59 2.88 -22.42
CA ILE A 44 11.75 2.34 -21.35
C ILE A 44 10.28 2.77 -21.44
N GLN A 45 9.98 3.94 -21.98
CA GLN A 45 8.64 4.53 -21.96
C GLN A 45 7.54 3.62 -22.55
N PRO A 46 7.75 2.95 -23.71
CA PRO A 46 6.72 2.06 -24.27
C PRO A 46 6.43 0.83 -23.41
N LEU A 47 7.35 0.49 -22.49
CA LEU A 47 7.19 -0.64 -21.58
C LEU A 47 6.39 -0.25 -20.34
N LEU A 48 6.33 1.04 -19.97
CA LEU A 48 5.62 1.51 -18.77
C LEU A 48 4.11 1.36 -18.98
N PHE A 49 3.50 0.45 -18.23
CA PHE A 49 2.06 0.18 -18.28
C PHE A 49 1.27 1.03 -17.28
N THR A 50 1.84 1.29 -16.10
CA THR A 50 1.35 2.27 -15.13
C THR A 50 2.50 3.16 -14.68
N GLY A 51 2.21 4.28 -14.01
CA GLY A 51 3.26 5.09 -13.37
C GLY A 51 4.16 5.89 -14.33
N GLN A 52 3.76 6.03 -15.61
CA GLN A 52 4.61 6.68 -16.63
C GLN A 52 4.85 8.15 -16.31
N ALA A 53 3.81 8.89 -15.92
CA ALA A 53 3.95 10.31 -15.62
C ALA A 53 4.82 10.53 -14.36
N GLU A 54 4.64 9.68 -13.36
CA GLU A 54 5.40 9.66 -12.12
C GLU A 54 6.87 9.42 -12.40
N TYR A 55 7.20 8.38 -13.17
CA TYR A 55 8.59 8.08 -13.53
C TYR A 55 9.28 9.24 -14.28
N LEU A 56 8.54 9.99 -15.10
CA LEU A 56 9.09 11.11 -15.86
C LEU A 56 9.18 12.43 -15.06
N THR A 57 8.34 12.61 -14.05
CA THR A 57 8.24 13.86 -13.28
C THR A 57 9.01 13.84 -11.97
N THR A 58 9.25 12.66 -11.40
CA THR A 58 9.99 12.46 -10.14
C THR A 58 11.20 11.55 -10.36
N PRO A 59 12.27 12.03 -11.03
CA PRO A 59 13.48 11.25 -11.20
C PRO A 59 14.14 10.97 -9.85
N HIS A 60 14.88 9.88 -9.75
CA HIS A 60 15.61 9.45 -8.54
C HIS A 60 14.74 9.20 -7.30
N SER A 61 13.49 8.76 -7.49
CA SER A 61 12.60 8.34 -6.40
C SER A 61 12.45 6.82 -6.36
N PHE A 62 12.04 6.26 -5.23
CA PHE A 62 11.68 4.84 -5.16
C PHE A 62 10.25 4.67 -5.65
N LEU A 63 10.06 4.02 -6.80
CA LEU A 63 8.74 3.81 -7.39
C LEU A 63 8.36 2.34 -7.45
N SER A 64 7.08 2.05 -7.28
CA SER A 64 6.49 0.81 -7.79
C SER A 64 5.43 1.10 -8.84
N LEU A 65 5.60 0.45 -9.99
CA LEU A 65 4.77 0.58 -11.18
C LEU A 65 4.68 -0.76 -11.91
N LYS A 66 3.93 -0.81 -13.01
CA LYS A 66 3.84 -2.01 -13.85
C LYS A 66 4.46 -1.77 -15.22
N LEU A 67 5.12 -2.80 -15.75
CA LEU A 67 5.61 -2.84 -17.13
C LEU A 67 4.81 -3.86 -17.94
N LYS A 68 4.64 -3.62 -19.24
CA LYS A 68 4.09 -4.59 -20.18
C LYS A 68 5.17 -5.04 -21.15
N ILE A 69 5.59 -6.29 -21.02
CA ILE A 69 6.67 -6.90 -21.82
C ILE A 69 6.08 -8.13 -22.51
N LEU A 70 6.12 -8.14 -23.85
CA LEU A 70 5.57 -9.23 -24.68
C LEU A 70 4.12 -9.62 -24.33
N GLY A 71 3.28 -8.62 -24.03
CA GLY A 71 1.88 -8.82 -23.68
C GLY A 71 1.63 -9.25 -22.22
N LYS A 72 2.66 -9.65 -21.47
CA LYS A 72 2.58 -9.95 -20.04
C LYS A 72 2.82 -8.69 -19.21
N VAL A 73 2.10 -8.57 -18.09
CA VAL A 73 2.28 -7.49 -17.12
C VAL A 73 3.23 -7.94 -16.01
N TRP A 74 4.21 -7.10 -15.69
CA TRP A 74 5.22 -7.32 -14.67
C TRP A 74 5.12 -6.23 -13.61
N GLU A 75 5.23 -6.61 -12.33
CA GLU A 75 5.48 -5.64 -11.27
C GLU A 75 6.93 -5.17 -11.38
N ALA A 76 7.14 -3.86 -11.31
CA ALA A 76 8.44 -3.23 -11.38
C ALA A 76 8.68 -2.41 -10.11
N SER A 77 9.86 -2.59 -9.52
CA SER A 77 10.35 -1.75 -8.44
C SER A 77 11.57 -0.99 -8.94
N VAL A 78 11.46 0.34 -8.90
CA VAL A 78 12.46 1.29 -9.35
C VAL A 78 13.25 1.75 -8.14
N THR A 79 14.56 1.51 -8.17
CA THR A 79 15.50 1.94 -7.14
C THR A 79 16.44 2.98 -7.75
N PRO A 80 16.45 4.21 -7.23
CA PRO A 80 17.28 5.26 -7.77
C PRO A 80 18.77 5.03 -7.48
N MET A 81 19.62 5.43 -8.42
CA MET A 81 21.08 5.50 -8.30
C MET A 81 21.57 6.90 -8.66
N GLU A 82 22.87 7.15 -8.46
CA GLU A 82 23.49 8.46 -8.73
C GLU A 82 23.27 8.96 -10.17
N THR A 83 23.31 8.06 -11.15
CA THR A 83 23.29 8.41 -12.58
C THR A 83 22.07 7.87 -13.34
N GLY A 84 21.17 7.14 -12.67
CA GLY A 84 20.03 6.49 -13.32
C GLY A 84 19.24 5.63 -12.34
N ASP A 85 18.45 4.68 -12.85
CA ASP A 85 17.56 3.86 -12.03
C ASP A 85 17.73 2.37 -12.32
N ILE A 86 17.68 1.55 -11.27
CA ILE A 86 17.59 0.09 -11.39
C ILE A 86 16.12 -0.32 -11.34
N PHE A 87 15.68 -1.04 -12.36
CA PHE A 87 14.40 -1.73 -12.39
C PHE A 87 14.61 -3.19 -11.99
N THR A 88 13.80 -3.65 -11.05
CA THR A 88 13.70 -5.07 -10.70
C THR A 88 12.28 -5.55 -10.98
N LEU A 89 12.17 -6.65 -11.73
CA LEU A 89 10.89 -7.18 -12.17
C LEU A 89 10.49 -8.40 -11.34
N THR A 90 9.21 -8.47 -11.05
CA THR A 90 8.60 -9.70 -10.55
C THR A 90 7.34 -9.98 -11.37
N GLU A 91 7.09 -11.24 -11.71
CA GLU A 91 5.92 -11.59 -12.51
C GLU A 91 4.66 -11.20 -11.72
N ALA A 92 3.73 -10.49 -12.36
CA ALA A 92 2.48 -10.08 -11.71
C ALA A 92 1.48 -11.23 -11.56
N ALA A 93 1.87 -12.46 -11.94
CA ALA A 93 1.07 -13.65 -11.76
C ALA A 93 0.81 -13.90 -10.27
N ALA A 94 -0.42 -14.27 -9.95
CA ALA A 94 -0.78 -14.66 -8.61
C ALA A 94 0.13 -15.81 -8.18
N SER A 95 0.98 -15.57 -7.18
CA SER A 95 1.83 -16.64 -6.68
C SER A 95 0.89 -17.75 -6.17
N PRO A 96 1.09 -19.02 -6.52
CA PRO A 96 0.26 -20.12 -6.02
C PRO A 96 0.14 -20.08 -4.49
N GLU A 97 1.18 -19.60 -3.82
CA GLU A 97 1.24 -19.37 -2.38
C GLU A 97 0.28 -18.26 -1.92
N LEU A 98 0.20 -17.13 -2.64
CA LEU A 98 -0.74 -16.04 -2.36
C LEU A 98 -2.20 -16.44 -2.63
N GLN A 99 -2.46 -17.25 -3.66
CA GLN A 99 -3.81 -17.80 -3.90
C GLN A 99 -4.21 -18.80 -2.82
N ALA A 100 -3.30 -19.70 -2.41
CA ALA A 100 -3.54 -20.61 -1.31
C ALA A 100 -3.76 -19.86 0.02
N MET A 101 -2.99 -18.80 0.27
CA MET A 101 -3.18 -17.92 1.42
C MET A 101 -4.54 -17.23 1.39
N ALA A 102 -5.02 -16.78 0.23
CA ALA A 102 -6.33 -16.16 0.11
C ALA A 102 -7.49 -17.11 0.47
N LEU A 103 -7.38 -18.38 0.07
CA LEU A 103 -8.36 -19.42 0.43
C LEU A 103 -8.31 -19.75 1.94
N VAL A 104 -7.11 -19.90 2.50
CA VAL A 104 -6.92 -20.12 3.95
C VAL A 104 -7.47 -18.95 4.75
N ALA A 105 -7.21 -17.73 4.30
CA ALA A 105 -7.70 -16.51 4.90
C ALA A 105 -9.24 -16.46 4.91
N GLN A 106 -9.90 -16.80 3.81
CA GLN A 106 -11.36 -16.85 3.75
C GLN A 106 -11.96 -17.84 4.76
N HIS A 107 -11.32 -19.01 4.94
CA HIS A 107 -11.71 -19.98 5.98
C HIS A 107 -11.47 -19.44 7.40
N LEU A 108 -10.31 -18.82 7.64
CA LEU A 108 -9.99 -18.23 8.94
C LEU A 108 -10.94 -17.07 9.30
N ARG A 109 -11.34 -16.23 8.33
CA ARG A 109 -12.32 -15.15 8.54
C ARG A 109 -13.63 -15.72 9.07
N SER A 110 -14.11 -16.81 8.46
CA SER A 110 -15.33 -17.48 8.89
C SER A 110 -15.20 -18.09 10.29
N SER A 111 -14.03 -18.63 10.64
CA SER A 111 -13.79 -19.23 11.97
C SER A 111 -13.58 -18.21 13.10
N ILE A 112 -13.08 -17.01 12.80
CA ILE A 112 -12.79 -15.95 13.78
C ILE A 112 -13.98 -15.02 14.01
N SER A 113 -14.82 -14.80 13.00
CA SER A 113 -15.98 -13.91 13.12
C SER A 113 -16.88 -14.25 14.32
N PRO A 114 -17.19 -15.52 14.65
CA PRO A 114 -17.95 -15.87 15.84
C PRO A 114 -17.23 -15.56 17.16
N MET A 115 -15.90 -15.69 17.21
CA MET A 115 -15.10 -15.36 18.40
C MET A 115 -15.10 -13.85 18.65
N LEU A 116 -15.03 -13.05 17.59
CA LEU A 116 -15.13 -11.60 17.69
C LEU A 116 -16.53 -11.17 18.14
N THR A 117 -17.60 -11.72 17.55
CA THR A 117 -18.96 -11.43 18.00
C THR A 117 -19.20 -11.83 19.46
N ALA A 118 -18.62 -12.96 19.90
CA ALA A 118 -18.69 -13.36 21.31
C ALA A 118 -17.93 -12.40 22.23
N ALA A 119 -16.75 -11.92 21.82
CA ALA A 119 -15.97 -10.92 22.56
C ALA A 119 -16.69 -9.56 22.62
N GLU A 120 -17.23 -9.09 21.49
CA GLU A 120 -18.05 -7.87 21.37
C GLU A 120 -19.33 -7.96 22.22
N ALA A 121 -19.93 -9.14 22.36
CA ALA A 121 -21.10 -9.34 23.23
C ALA A 121 -20.75 -9.38 24.73
N LEU A 122 -19.51 -9.72 25.09
CA LEU A 122 -19.04 -9.79 26.47
C LEU A 122 -18.56 -8.41 26.99
N LEU A 123 -17.98 -7.58 26.13
CA LEU A 123 -17.45 -6.25 26.46
C LEU A 123 -18.47 -5.30 27.16
N PRO A 124 -19.77 -5.29 26.80
CA PRO A 124 -20.79 -4.48 27.48
C PRO A 124 -21.22 -5.02 28.85
N SER A 125 -20.77 -6.20 29.28
CA SER A 125 -21.23 -6.80 30.55
C SER A 125 -20.75 -6.01 31.76
N ASP A 126 -21.64 -5.77 32.72
CA ASP A 126 -21.36 -5.01 33.96
C ASP A 126 -20.16 -5.61 34.73
N ILE A 127 -20.03 -6.94 34.70
CA ILE A 127 -18.92 -7.69 35.32
C ILE A 127 -17.56 -7.32 34.72
N ILE A 128 -17.49 -7.08 33.40
CA ILE A 128 -16.25 -6.67 32.72
C ILE A 128 -16.03 -5.16 32.87
N GLN A 129 -17.09 -4.35 32.84
CA GLN A 129 -17.01 -2.89 33.01
C GLN A 129 -16.51 -2.50 34.40
N GLU A 130 -16.92 -3.22 35.44
CA GLU A 130 -16.56 -2.94 36.85
C GLU A 130 -15.19 -3.49 37.26
N ASN A 131 -14.60 -4.41 36.47
CA ASN A 131 -13.28 -4.96 36.72
C ASN A 131 -12.23 -4.42 35.72
N PRO A 132 -11.31 -3.53 36.16
CA PRO A 132 -10.29 -2.93 35.29
C PRO A 132 -9.39 -3.96 34.58
N GLU A 133 -9.05 -5.06 35.24
CA GLU A 133 -8.20 -6.11 34.68
C GLU A 133 -8.94 -6.92 33.62
N ALA A 134 -10.21 -7.26 33.86
CA ALA A 134 -11.07 -7.94 32.89
C ALA A 134 -11.33 -7.05 31.66
N LYS A 135 -11.54 -5.75 31.86
CA LYS A 135 -11.69 -4.76 30.79
C LYS A 135 -10.43 -4.69 29.92
N GLN A 136 -9.26 -4.64 30.54
CA GLN A 136 -7.98 -4.62 29.82
C GLN A 136 -7.73 -5.93 29.05
N GLN A 137 -8.08 -7.08 29.62
CA GLN A 137 -7.95 -8.38 28.95
C GLN A 137 -8.92 -8.50 27.76
N ALA A 138 -10.17 -8.08 27.91
CA ALA A 138 -11.16 -8.09 26.84
C ALA A 138 -10.75 -7.16 25.68
N ALA A 139 -10.25 -5.96 26.00
CA ALA A 139 -9.66 -5.02 25.06
C ALA A 139 -8.46 -5.62 24.29
N GLN A 140 -7.58 -6.36 24.97
CA GLN A 140 -6.45 -7.05 24.31
C GLN A 140 -6.91 -8.17 23.38
N ILE A 141 -7.92 -8.95 23.78
CA ILE A 141 -8.50 -10.01 22.96
C ILE A 141 -9.16 -9.41 21.72
N SER A 142 -9.98 -8.36 21.89
CA SER A 142 -10.66 -7.66 20.79
C SER A 142 -9.65 -7.06 19.81
N ARG A 143 -8.59 -6.40 20.31
CA ARG A 143 -7.47 -5.94 19.48
C ARG A 143 -6.82 -7.07 18.68
N GLY A 144 -6.54 -8.20 19.32
CA GLY A 144 -5.93 -9.37 18.67
C GLY A 144 -6.82 -9.95 17.57
N LEU A 145 -8.14 -10.00 17.79
CA LEU A 145 -9.12 -10.48 16.81
C LEU A 145 -9.22 -9.53 15.61
N HIS A 146 -9.20 -8.22 15.82
CA HIS A 146 -9.14 -7.23 14.74
C HIS A 146 -7.85 -7.32 13.93
N GLN A 147 -6.69 -7.51 14.60
CA GLN A 147 -5.41 -7.77 13.92
C GLN A 147 -5.47 -9.04 13.07
N LEU A 148 -6.11 -10.11 13.56
CA LEU A 148 -6.31 -11.33 12.78
C LEU A 148 -7.21 -11.08 11.57
N LEU A 149 -8.34 -10.38 11.73
CA LEU A 149 -9.22 -10.03 10.62
C LEU A 149 -8.52 -9.18 9.56
N ARG A 150 -7.68 -8.23 9.98
CA ARG A 150 -6.85 -7.42 9.07
C ARG A 150 -5.87 -8.30 8.30
N ASN A 151 -5.10 -9.14 8.99
CA ASN A 151 -4.12 -10.03 8.37
C ASN A 151 -4.77 -10.99 7.38
N ILE A 152 -5.92 -11.54 7.76
CA ILE A 152 -6.77 -12.39 6.91
C ILE A 152 -7.28 -11.60 5.71
N GLY A 153 -7.76 -10.37 5.90
CA GLY A 153 -8.15 -9.49 4.80
C GLY A 153 -7.00 -9.31 3.82
N ASN A 154 -5.85 -8.87 4.31
CA ASN A 154 -4.66 -8.62 3.50
C ASN A 154 -4.21 -9.86 2.71
N MET A 155 -4.32 -11.06 3.28
CA MET A 155 -4.08 -12.32 2.57
C MET A 155 -5.13 -12.61 1.48
N ALA A 156 -6.41 -12.43 1.81
CA ALA A 156 -7.53 -12.69 0.90
C ALA A 156 -7.44 -11.85 -0.37
N ASP A 157 -7.11 -10.56 -0.26
CA ASP A 157 -7.08 -9.72 -1.45
C ASP A 157 -5.72 -9.62 -2.14
N ALA A 158 -4.61 -9.94 -1.46
CA ALA A 158 -3.35 -10.14 -2.18
C ALA A 158 -3.51 -11.21 -3.28
N GLY A 159 -4.30 -12.27 -3.03
CA GLY A 159 -4.66 -13.25 -4.05
C GLY A 159 -5.66 -12.73 -5.11
N LYS A 160 -6.72 -12.02 -4.71
CA LYS A 160 -7.78 -11.53 -5.63
C LYS A 160 -7.34 -10.41 -6.57
N TYR A 161 -6.52 -9.47 -6.10
CA TYR A 161 -6.09 -8.34 -6.93
C TYR A 161 -4.95 -8.71 -7.89
N GLN A 162 -4.27 -9.84 -7.67
CA GLN A 162 -3.34 -10.43 -8.64
C GLN A 162 -4.06 -11.24 -9.73
N SER A 163 -5.23 -11.82 -9.44
CA SER A 163 -6.02 -12.60 -10.42
C SER A 163 -6.84 -11.75 -11.40
N GLN A 164 -6.74 -10.41 -11.34
CA GLN A 164 -7.58 -9.48 -12.11
C GLN A 164 -9.10 -9.65 -11.86
N GLU A 165 -9.51 -10.30 -10.76
CA GLU A 165 -10.89 -10.24 -10.28
C GLU A 165 -11.12 -8.87 -9.65
N VAL A 166 -11.24 -7.86 -10.52
CA VAL A 166 -11.43 -6.48 -10.07
C VAL A 166 -12.90 -6.26 -9.80
N PHE A 167 -13.24 -5.92 -8.55
CA PHE A 167 -14.57 -5.39 -8.22
C PHE A 167 -14.96 -4.28 -9.21
N PRO A 168 -16.22 -4.08 -9.56
CA PRO A 168 -16.58 -3.03 -10.51
C PRO A 168 -16.17 -1.65 -9.98
N LYS A 169 -15.58 -0.80 -10.84
CA LYS A 169 -15.39 0.62 -10.53
C LYS A 169 -16.74 1.29 -10.32
N GLU A 170 -16.78 2.24 -9.40
CA GLU A 170 -17.93 3.09 -9.14
C GLU A 170 -17.52 4.58 -9.10
N THR A 171 -18.47 5.45 -9.41
CA THR A 171 -18.24 6.90 -9.42
C THR A 171 -18.35 7.41 -8.00
N VAL A 172 -17.25 7.90 -7.46
CA VAL A 172 -17.16 8.40 -6.08
C VAL A 172 -16.60 9.81 -6.08
N ASP A 173 -17.14 10.66 -5.21
CA ASP A 173 -16.47 11.91 -4.83
C ASP A 173 -15.19 11.57 -4.05
N ILE A 174 -14.04 11.71 -4.71
CA ILE A 174 -12.76 11.26 -4.15
C ILE A 174 -12.33 12.12 -2.96
N ASP A 175 -12.63 13.42 -3.00
CA ASP A 175 -12.33 14.30 -1.87
C ASP A 175 -13.17 13.90 -0.66
N GLY A 176 -14.47 13.67 -0.85
CA GLY A 176 -15.36 13.17 0.19
C GLY A 176 -14.94 11.81 0.76
N LEU A 177 -14.58 10.85 -0.10
CA LEU A 177 -14.11 9.52 0.34
C LEU A 177 -12.82 9.63 1.16
N VAL A 178 -11.81 10.34 0.66
CA VAL A 178 -10.52 10.47 1.38
C VAL A 178 -10.73 11.27 2.66
N GLY A 179 -11.54 12.34 2.63
CA GLY A 179 -11.91 13.12 3.80
C GLY A 179 -12.55 12.26 4.90
N GLU A 180 -13.50 11.39 4.55
CA GLU A 180 -14.13 10.45 5.50
C GLU A 180 -13.11 9.50 6.14
N ILE A 181 -12.19 8.96 5.33
CA ILE A 181 -11.12 8.07 5.81
C ILE A 181 -10.18 8.83 6.75
N MET A 182 -9.77 10.06 6.40
CA MET A 182 -8.89 10.88 7.22
C MET A 182 -9.55 11.29 8.53
N GLU A 183 -10.85 11.60 8.53
CA GLU A 183 -11.62 11.92 9.73
C GLU A 183 -11.64 10.73 10.69
N LYS A 184 -12.00 9.54 10.20
CA LYS A 184 -11.99 8.30 10.98
C LYS A 184 -10.58 8.00 11.52
N ALA A 185 -9.57 8.07 10.66
CA ALA A 185 -8.19 7.81 11.04
C ALA A 185 -7.67 8.79 12.10
N ARG A 186 -8.08 10.07 12.08
CA ARG A 186 -7.68 11.06 13.08
C ARG A 186 -8.10 10.65 14.49
N HIS A 187 -9.36 10.24 14.67
CA HIS A 187 -9.88 9.78 15.96
C HIS A 187 -9.06 8.61 16.52
N PHE A 188 -8.69 7.66 15.65
CA PHE A 188 -7.87 6.52 16.03
C PHE A 188 -6.42 6.90 16.36
N LEU A 189 -5.81 7.77 15.55
CA LEU A 189 -4.43 8.22 15.78
C LEU A 189 -4.27 9.07 17.03
N GLU A 190 -5.27 9.87 17.38
CA GLU A 190 -5.30 10.63 18.65
C GLU A 190 -5.20 9.69 19.85
N ALA A 191 -5.87 8.54 19.83
CA ALA A 191 -5.74 7.53 20.87
C ALA A 191 -4.33 6.90 20.94
N ALA A 192 -3.60 6.89 19.82
CA ALA A 192 -2.19 6.50 19.75
C ALA A 192 -1.21 7.66 20.05
N ASN A 193 -1.71 8.84 20.47
CA ASN A 193 -0.95 10.08 20.66
C ASN A 193 -0.20 10.53 19.41
N ILE A 194 -0.79 10.35 18.22
CA ILE A 194 -0.27 10.83 16.94
C ILE A 194 -1.28 11.80 16.34
N ARG A 195 -0.82 12.97 15.88
CA ARG A 195 -1.68 13.96 15.23
C ARG A 195 -1.77 13.68 13.73
N LEU A 196 -2.97 13.83 13.14
CA LEU A 196 -3.18 13.74 11.70
C LEU A 196 -3.77 15.04 11.18
N GLU A 197 -3.00 15.75 10.36
CA GLU A 197 -3.45 16.93 9.61
C GLU A 197 -3.78 16.52 8.19
N TYR A 198 -4.92 16.95 7.66
CA TYR A 198 -5.32 16.63 6.28
C TYR A 198 -5.69 17.88 5.49
N GLN A 199 -5.16 17.98 4.29
CA GLN A 199 -5.55 18.97 3.30
C GLN A 199 -6.14 18.29 2.06
N GLY A 200 -7.45 18.42 1.88
CA GLY A 200 -8.17 17.91 0.71
C GLY A 200 -8.10 18.83 -0.52
N LEU A 201 -8.85 18.45 -1.55
CA LEU A 201 -9.05 19.24 -2.76
C LEU A 201 -9.93 20.46 -2.46
N SER A 202 -9.71 21.53 -3.22
CA SER A 202 -10.54 22.74 -3.12
C SER A 202 -11.86 22.65 -3.91
N ALA A 203 -12.06 21.57 -4.68
CA ALA A 203 -13.22 21.38 -5.52
C ALA A 203 -13.60 19.89 -5.58
N LEU A 204 -14.91 19.62 -5.66
CA LEU A 204 -15.47 18.29 -5.84
C LEU A 204 -14.88 17.61 -7.07
N LEU A 205 -14.51 16.34 -6.90
CA LEU A 205 -13.93 15.54 -7.98
C LEU A 205 -14.48 14.13 -7.96
N TYR A 206 -15.34 13.84 -8.93
CA TYR A 206 -15.84 12.50 -9.17
C TYR A 206 -14.86 11.70 -10.03
N CYS A 207 -14.51 10.50 -9.59
CA CYS A 207 -13.69 9.54 -10.34
C CYS A 207 -14.27 8.13 -10.23
N GLN A 208 -14.02 7.33 -11.26
CA GLN A 208 -14.28 5.89 -11.28
C GLN A 208 -13.19 5.16 -10.48
N VAL A 209 -13.57 4.57 -9.34
CA VAL A 209 -12.65 3.89 -8.43
C VAL A 209 -13.17 2.55 -7.94
N HIS A 210 -12.23 1.67 -7.61
CA HIS A 210 -12.47 0.50 -6.76
C HIS A 210 -12.46 0.98 -5.30
N ARG A 211 -13.60 1.47 -4.81
CA ARG A 211 -13.72 2.12 -3.49
C ARG A 211 -13.06 1.33 -2.36
N GLU A 212 -13.44 0.06 -2.18
CA GLU A 212 -12.91 -0.80 -1.10
C GLU A 212 -11.39 -0.98 -1.21
N LEU A 213 -10.86 -1.17 -2.42
CA LEU A 213 -9.42 -1.30 -2.65
C LEU A 213 -8.68 0.00 -2.34
N LEU A 214 -9.23 1.14 -2.77
CA LEU A 214 -8.64 2.44 -2.53
C LEU A 214 -8.63 2.79 -1.04
N GLU A 215 -9.75 2.59 -0.36
CA GLU A 215 -9.90 2.80 1.08
C GLU A 215 -8.87 1.99 1.87
N ARG A 216 -8.74 0.71 1.57
CA ARG A 216 -7.76 -0.16 2.23
C ARG A 216 -6.32 0.21 1.89
N GLY A 217 -6.04 0.62 0.65
CA GLY A 217 -4.74 1.19 0.27
C GLY A 217 -4.39 2.40 1.12
N ILE A 218 -5.33 3.33 1.31
CA ILE A 218 -5.15 4.53 2.13
C ILE A 218 -4.93 4.16 3.60
N TYR A 219 -5.76 3.31 4.21
CA TYR A 219 -5.56 2.89 5.60
C TYR A 219 -4.22 2.17 5.82
N ASN A 220 -3.77 1.36 4.87
CA ASN A 220 -2.47 0.71 4.97
C ASN A 220 -1.31 1.71 4.89
N LEU A 221 -1.43 2.77 4.09
CA LEU A 221 -0.48 3.89 4.10
C LEU A 221 -0.48 4.60 5.45
N ILE A 222 -1.64 4.95 6.00
CA ILE A 222 -1.76 5.61 7.32
C ILE A 222 -1.12 4.74 8.41
N SER A 223 -1.47 3.45 8.44
CA SER A 223 -0.94 2.50 9.42
C SER A 223 0.58 2.41 9.34
N ASN A 224 1.15 2.39 8.13
CA ASN A 224 2.59 2.40 7.95
C ASN A 224 3.22 3.71 8.41
N SER A 225 2.68 4.87 8.02
CA SER A 225 3.19 6.17 8.48
C SER A 225 3.16 6.30 10.01
N ALA A 226 2.07 5.86 10.65
CA ALA A 226 1.95 5.90 12.11
C ALA A 226 2.94 4.98 12.83
N LYS A 227 3.24 3.79 12.30
CA LYS A 227 4.26 2.88 12.86
C LYS A 227 5.66 3.52 12.94
N PHE A 228 5.97 4.45 12.03
CA PHE A 228 7.27 5.13 11.96
C PHE A 228 7.23 6.55 12.51
N THR A 229 6.08 7.01 13.00
CA THR A 229 5.93 8.34 13.59
C THR A 229 6.14 8.25 15.11
N PRO A 230 7.11 9.00 15.69
CA PRO A 230 7.26 9.06 17.13
C PRO A 230 5.99 9.55 17.83
N THR A 231 5.75 9.09 19.06
CA THR A 231 4.63 9.56 19.88
C THR A 231 4.67 11.08 20.06
N GLY A 232 3.53 11.76 19.89
CA GLY A 232 3.37 13.21 19.99
C GLY A 232 3.59 13.99 18.69
N GLU A 233 4.15 13.33 17.67
CA GLU A 233 4.41 13.94 16.37
C GLU A 233 3.17 13.98 15.46
N THR A 234 3.33 14.63 14.31
CA THR A 234 2.25 14.87 13.35
C THR A 234 2.52 14.20 12.02
N ILE A 235 1.53 13.48 11.51
CA ILE A 235 1.45 13.01 10.13
C ILE A 235 0.68 14.05 9.34
N LYS A 236 1.23 14.48 8.20
CA LYS A 236 0.57 15.40 7.27
C LYS A 236 0.09 14.61 6.05
N ALA A 237 -1.21 14.65 5.83
CA ALA A 237 -1.87 14.07 4.68
C ALA A 237 -2.32 15.17 3.71
N SER A 238 -2.18 14.94 2.42
CA SER A 238 -2.74 15.82 1.40
C SER A 238 -3.26 15.06 0.20
N LEU A 239 -4.31 15.59 -0.42
CA LEU A 239 -4.82 15.14 -1.71
C LEU A 239 -4.69 16.29 -2.70
N THR A 240 -3.87 16.14 -3.72
CA THR A 240 -3.65 17.18 -4.73
C THR A 240 -3.93 16.66 -6.13
N ARG A 241 -4.42 17.55 -7.00
CA ARG A 241 -4.62 17.29 -8.42
C ARG A 241 -3.53 17.96 -9.24
N GLN A 242 -2.88 17.20 -10.11
CA GLN A 242 -1.97 17.74 -11.11
C GLN A 242 -2.37 17.18 -12.48
N GLY A 243 -2.92 18.04 -13.35
CA GLY A 243 -3.44 17.65 -14.65
C GLY A 243 -4.54 16.59 -14.55
N THR A 244 -4.26 15.41 -15.09
CA THR A 244 -5.15 14.24 -15.13
C THR A 244 -4.87 13.22 -14.02
N ARG A 245 -4.07 13.59 -13.02
CA ARG A 245 -3.69 12.69 -11.91
C ARG A 245 -4.00 13.28 -10.55
N LEU A 246 -4.25 12.37 -9.61
CA LEU A 246 -4.36 12.65 -8.19
C LEU A 246 -3.14 12.09 -7.47
N TYR A 247 -2.72 12.81 -6.44
CA TYR A 247 -1.60 12.48 -5.57
C TYR A 247 -2.11 12.53 -4.13
N PHE A 248 -2.26 11.35 -3.53
CA PHE A 248 -2.51 11.22 -2.10
C PHE A 248 -1.16 11.02 -1.40
N THR A 249 -0.77 11.98 -0.59
CA THR A 249 0.56 12.04 0.03
C THR A 249 0.44 12.00 1.54
N LEU A 250 1.21 11.11 2.18
CA LEU A 250 1.48 11.13 3.61
C LEU A 250 2.94 11.51 3.85
N GLU A 251 3.15 12.49 4.73
CA GLU A 251 4.46 12.92 5.20
C GLU A 251 4.52 12.75 6.72
N ASN A 252 5.55 12.07 7.20
CA ASN A 252 5.79 11.91 8.63
C ASN A 252 7.27 12.09 8.98
N PRO A 253 7.60 12.55 10.20
CA PRO A 253 8.97 12.60 10.68
C PRO A 253 9.61 11.21 10.59
N ALA A 254 10.82 11.15 10.02
CA ALA A 254 11.61 9.94 10.01
C ALA A 254 12.48 9.94 11.28
N SER A 255 12.26 8.99 12.20
CA SER A 255 13.21 8.79 13.30
C SER A 255 14.54 8.25 12.72
N GLN A 256 15.66 8.91 13.05
CA GLN A 256 17.00 8.47 12.63
C GLN A 256 17.37 7.07 13.16
N GLU A 257 16.71 6.60 14.22
CA GLU A 257 16.93 5.27 14.81
C GLU A 257 16.04 4.18 14.20
N ALA A 258 14.97 4.54 13.47
CA ALA A 258 13.93 3.61 13.02
C ALA A 258 14.10 3.12 11.57
N LEU A 259 14.98 3.75 10.78
CA LEU A 259 15.17 3.41 9.37
C LEU A 259 16.58 2.84 9.16
N PRO A 260 16.74 1.51 9.01
CA PRO A 260 17.92 0.99 8.30
C PRO A 260 18.00 1.67 6.93
N ASN A 261 19.22 1.81 6.39
CA ASN A 261 19.55 2.43 5.09
C ASN A 261 18.30 2.62 4.21
N PRO A 262 17.86 3.85 3.91
CA PRO A 262 16.56 4.07 3.29
C PRO A 262 16.35 3.32 1.97
N ALA A 263 17.43 3.09 1.22
CA ALA A 263 17.38 2.25 0.02
C ALA A 263 16.99 0.81 0.34
N GLN A 264 17.47 0.26 1.46
CA GLN A 264 17.07 -1.05 1.96
C GLN A 264 15.63 -1.03 2.47
N ALA A 265 15.25 -0.05 3.31
CA ALA A 265 13.89 0.04 3.85
C ALA A 265 12.83 0.13 2.72
N PHE A 266 13.01 1.04 1.76
CA PHE A 266 12.11 1.17 0.61
C PHE A 266 12.17 -0.05 -0.30
N SER A 267 13.34 -0.66 -0.51
CA SER A 267 13.42 -1.89 -1.31
C SER A 267 12.64 -3.05 -0.67
N VAL A 268 12.57 -3.14 0.66
CA VAL A 268 11.76 -4.16 1.35
C VAL A 268 10.27 -3.91 1.11
N TYR A 269 9.81 -2.65 1.22
CA TYR A 269 8.41 -2.30 0.98
C TYR A 269 7.98 -2.45 -0.49
N LEU A 270 8.91 -2.31 -1.43
CA LEU A 270 8.65 -2.44 -2.87
C LEU A 270 8.88 -3.87 -3.38
N ARG A 271 9.42 -4.79 -2.58
CA ARG A 271 9.55 -6.21 -2.96
C ARG A 271 8.21 -6.96 -2.83
N GLN A 272 8.13 -8.12 -3.49
CA GLN A 272 7.07 -9.10 -3.20
C GLN A 272 7.26 -9.66 -1.78
N PRO A 273 6.16 -9.92 -1.06
CA PRO A 273 6.21 -10.39 0.32
C PRO A 273 7.02 -11.68 0.42
N SER A 274 7.98 -11.71 1.35
CA SER A 274 8.69 -12.91 1.79
C SER A 274 8.35 -13.16 3.25
N ILE A 275 8.13 -14.42 3.64
CA ILE A 275 7.87 -14.80 5.03
C ILE A 275 9.12 -14.46 5.86
N GLY A 276 9.10 -13.31 6.56
CA GLY A 276 10.24 -12.80 7.31
C GLY A 276 9.85 -11.76 8.37
N ASP A 277 10.36 -12.01 9.58
CA ASP A 277 10.31 -11.30 10.86
C ASP A 277 8.95 -10.75 11.36
N GLY A 278 8.35 -11.48 12.31
CA GLY A 278 7.05 -11.21 12.92
C GLY A 278 6.95 -9.92 13.75
N ARG A 279 8.03 -9.12 13.83
CA ARG A 279 8.05 -7.81 14.49
C ARG A 279 7.52 -6.65 13.64
N GLN A 280 7.36 -6.82 12.32
CA GLN A 280 6.94 -5.74 11.39
C GLN A 280 5.66 -6.02 10.58
N GLY A 281 4.94 -7.10 10.89
CA GLY A 281 3.75 -7.54 10.14
C GLY A 281 4.11 -8.37 8.90
N ILE A 282 3.11 -9.02 8.27
CA ILE A 282 3.32 -10.04 7.22
C ILE A 282 3.80 -9.43 5.87
N GLY A 283 4.11 -8.12 5.83
CA GLY A 283 4.56 -7.43 4.61
C GLY A 283 3.48 -7.23 3.53
N LEU A 284 2.23 -7.59 3.82
CA LEU A 284 1.11 -7.54 2.86
C LEU A 284 0.48 -6.15 2.70
N GLY A 285 0.66 -5.25 3.67
CA GLY A 285 0.04 -3.92 3.62
C GLY A 285 0.48 -3.11 2.39
N MET A 286 1.77 -3.17 2.03
CA MET A 286 2.26 -2.46 0.85
C MET A 286 1.82 -3.12 -0.47
N VAL A 287 1.50 -4.41 -0.47
CA VAL A 287 0.91 -5.09 -1.63
C VAL A 287 -0.44 -4.46 -1.95
N LEU A 288 -1.28 -4.17 -0.94
CA LEU A 288 -2.57 -3.51 -1.14
C LEU A 288 -2.42 -2.08 -1.65
N VAL A 289 -1.45 -1.31 -1.13
CA VAL A 289 -1.16 0.04 -1.63
C VAL A 289 -0.77 0.00 -3.12
N ARG A 290 0.13 -0.91 -3.51
CA ARG A 290 0.54 -1.09 -4.91
C ARG A 290 -0.61 -1.56 -5.80
N ALA A 291 -1.43 -2.48 -5.29
CA ALA A 291 -2.62 -2.97 -5.99
C ALA A 291 -3.61 -1.82 -6.22
N ALA A 292 -3.86 -0.99 -5.20
CA ALA A 292 -4.70 0.19 -5.29
C ALA A 292 -4.17 1.19 -6.33
N ALA A 293 -2.90 1.58 -6.25
CA ALA A 293 -2.30 2.48 -7.24
C ALA A 293 -2.40 1.91 -8.66
N SER A 294 -2.01 0.64 -8.84
CA SER A 294 -2.02 -0.02 -10.15
C SER A 294 -3.42 -0.18 -10.76
N ALA A 295 -4.41 -0.55 -9.94
CA ALA A 295 -5.80 -0.71 -10.40
C ALA A 295 -6.41 0.62 -10.86
N HIS A 296 -5.84 1.75 -10.44
CA HIS A 296 -6.23 3.09 -10.83
C HIS A 296 -5.20 3.77 -11.75
N GLY A 297 -4.32 3.03 -12.43
CA GLY A 297 -3.38 3.58 -13.44
C GLY A 297 -2.21 4.40 -12.88
N GLY A 298 -2.04 4.42 -11.56
CA GLY A 298 -0.98 5.14 -10.88
C GLY A 298 0.20 4.27 -10.46
N ALA A 299 0.97 4.82 -9.53
CA ALA A 299 2.16 4.25 -8.93
C ALA A 299 2.20 4.58 -7.43
N LEU A 300 3.04 3.84 -6.71
CA LEU A 300 3.44 4.20 -5.35
C LEU A 300 4.84 4.82 -5.41
N LEU A 301 5.01 5.99 -4.81
CA LEU A 301 6.30 6.67 -4.66
C LEU A 301 6.68 6.74 -3.18
N LEU A 302 7.96 6.49 -2.90
CA LEU A 302 8.57 6.67 -1.59
C LEU A 302 9.82 7.54 -1.75
N ASP A 303 9.90 8.62 -0.98
CA ASP A 303 11.06 9.50 -0.96
C ASP A 303 11.21 10.19 0.41
N TYR A 304 12.21 11.06 0.51
CA TYR A 304 12.29 12.03 1.60
C TYR A 304 12.01 13.43 1.09
N THR A 305 11.32 14.20 1.90
CA THR A 305 11.25 15.65 1.71
C THR A 305 12.63 16.29 1.91
N PRO A 306 12.86 17.50 1.41
CA PRO A 306 14.09 18.27 1.69
C PRO A 306 14.37 18.43 3.20
N GLN A 307 13.34 18.37 4.03
CA GLN A 307 13.41 18.46 5.49
C GLN A 307 13.77 17.12 6.17
N GLY A 308 13.89 16.03 5.40
CA GLY A 308 14.21 14.70 5.92
C GLY A 308 13.00 13.90 6.39
N ASN A 309 11.77 14.38 6.19
CA ASN A 309 10.57 13.62 6.50
C ASN A 309 10.35 12.50 5.47
N LEU A 310 9.89 11.35 5.94
CA LEU A 310 9.48 10.26 5.08
C LEU A 310 8.19 10.65 4.36
N ARG A 311 8.16 10.51 3.04
CA ARG A 311 6.99 10.81 2.23
C ARG A 311 6.60 9.61 1.38
N ALA A 312 5.34 9.18 1.53
CA ALA A 312 4.72 8.16 0.73
C ALA A 312 3.59 8.76 -0.11
N THR A 313 3.62 8.54 -1.42
CA THR A 313 2.64 9.10 -2.36
C THR A 313 1.99 7.99 -3.16
N LEU A 314 0.68 7.81 -3.00
CA LEU A 314 -0.14 6.99 -3.89
C LEU A 314 -0.72 7.87 -4.98
N THR A 315 -0.46 7.51 -6.23
CA THR A 315 -1.04 8.22 -7.37
C THR A 315 -2.14 7.40 -8.03
N MET A 316 -3.02 8.11 -8.73
CA MET A 316 -4.07 7.51 -9.54
C MET A 316 -4.45 8.43 -10.70
N GLU A 317 -4.92 7.83 -11.79
CA GLU A 317 -5.48 8.54 -12.92
C GLU A 317 -6.91 9.00 -12.62
N ILE A 318 -7.23 10.21 -13.09
CA ILE A 318 -8.58 10.76 -13.04
C ILE A 318 -9.39 10.14 -14.18
N ASP A 319 -10.12 9.08 -13.87
CA ASP A 319 -11.02 8.40 -14.78
C ASP A 319 -12.45 8.92 -14.59
N GLN A 320 -12.92 9.75 -15.53
CA GLN A 320 -14.29 10.30 -15.56
C GLN A 320 -15.15 9.68 -16.67
N SER A 321 -14.73 8.51 -17.18
CA SER A 321 -15.28 7.93 -18.42
C SER A 321 -16.74 7.46 -18.33
N SER A 322 -17.35 7.36 -17.14
CA SER A 322 -18.76 6.97 -17.02
C SER A 322 -19.55 7.89 -16.09
N SER A 323 -20.64 8.45 -16.62
CA SER A 323 -21.63 9.26 -15.89
C SER A 323 -22.72 8.42 -15.21
N GLN A 324 -22.58 7.09 -15.17
CA GLN A 324 -23.59 6.23 -14.55
C GLN A 324 -23.41 6.23 -13.04
N VAL A 325 -24.12 7.15 -12.38
CA VAL A 325 -24.43 7.10 -10.95
C VAL A 325 -25.15 5.78 -10.69
N ARG A 326 -24.43 4.76 -10.24
CA ARG A 326 -25.04 3.53 -9.76
C ARG A 326 -25.51 3.77 -8.34
N SER A 327 -26.78 3.46 -8.06
CA SER A 327 -27.33 3.50 -6.70
C SER A 327 -26.44 2.70 -5.75
N PRO A 328 -26.31 3.09 -4.46
CA PRO A 328 -25.54 2.34 -3.49
C PRO A 328 -26.13 0.93 -3.42
N MET A 329 -25.46 -0.05 -4.00
CA MET A 329 -25.79 -1.44 -3.75
C MET A 329 -25.58 -1.67 -2.25
N LEU A 330 -26.59 -2.18 -1.56
CA LEU A 330 -26.40 -2.74 -0.23
C LEU A 330 -25.38 -3.88 -0.39
N ARG A 331 -24.19 -3.72 0.20
CA ARG A 331 -23.11 -4.71 0.10
C ARG A 331 -22.84 -5.32 1.46
N VAL A 332 -22.47 -6.60 1.43
CA VAL A 332 -21.80 -7.25 2.55
C VAL A 332 -20.39 -6.65 2.60
N ASP A 333 -20.22 -5.71 3.51
CA ASP A 333 -18.96 -5.08 3.84
C ASP A 333 -17.88 -6.14 4.17
N TYR A 334 -16.64 -5.95 3.70
CA TYR A 334 -15.51 -6.85 3.99
C TYR A 334 -15.18 -6.94 5.48
N SER A 335 -15.59 -5.94 6.25
CA SER A 335 -15.52 -5.90 7.72
C SER A 335 -16.65 -6.67 8.40
N GLY A 336 -17.72 -6.99 7.64
CA GLY A 336 -18.97 -7.54 8.15
C GLY A 336 -19.76 -6.54 9.00
N GLU A 337 -19.94 -5.31 8.52
CA GLU A 337 -20.64 -4.19 9.18
C GLU A 337 -19.89 -3.56 10.38
N ARG A 338 -18.57 -3.79 10.48
CA ARG A 338 -17.71 -3.27 11.54
C ARG A 338 -16.95 -2.02 11.12
N ASP A 339 -16.42 -1.26 12.08
CA ASP A 339 -15.62 -0.08 11.76
C ASP A 339 -14.30 -0.45 11.06
N HIS A 340 -14.16 0.01 9.81
CA HIS A 340 -12.97 -0.24 8.98
C HIS A 340 -11.68 0.29 9.61
N GLY A 341 -11.75 1.43 10.31
CA GLY A 341 -10.59 2.03 10.95
C GLY A 341 -10.11 1.21 12.14
N LEU A 342 -11.00 0.62 12.93
CA LEU A 342 -10.63 -0.31 14.00
C LEU A 342 -9.88 -1.53 13.45
N ILE A 343 -10.37 -2.11 12.36
CA ILE A 343 -9.72 -3.27 11.72
C ILE A 343 -8.37 -2.87 11.12
N GLU A 344 -8.33 -1.84 10.27
CA GLU A 344 -7.12 -1.51 9.51
C GLU A 344 -6.06 -0.74 10.32
N LEU A 345 -6.40 -0.17 11.48
CA LEU A 345 -5.42 0.49 12.37
C LEU A 345 -5.07 -0.35 13.61
N SER A 346 -5.44 -1.63 13.61
CA SER A 346 -5.28 -2.49 14.79
C SER A 346 -3.87 -2.71 15.29
N ASP A 347 -2.88 -2.55 14.41
CA ASP A 347 -1.47 -2.66 14.76
C ASP A 347 -1.01 -1.50 15.65
N ILE A 348 -1.58 -0.31 15.46
CA ILE A 348 -1.13 0.93 16.09
C ILE A 348 -2.04 1.41 17.22
N LEU A 349 -3.31 0.98 17.24
CA LEU A 349 -4.26 1.40 18.26
C LEU A 349 -3.97 0.75 19.62
N PRO A 350 -4.06 1.49 20.75
CA PRO A 350 -3.99 0.89 22.06
C PRO A 350 -5.21 -0.01 22.32
N PRO A 351 -5.09 -1.03 23.20
CA PRO A 351 -6.20 -1.91 23.52
C PRO A 351 -7.48 -1.16 23.94
N SER A 352 -7.36 -0.02 24.61
CA SER A 352 -8.50 0.78 25.09
C SER A 352 -9.42 1.34 24.00
N CYS A 353 -9.05 1.25 22.71
CA CYS A 353 -9.92 1.61 21.58
C CYS A 353 -10.93 0.52 21.22
N TYR A 354 -10.78 -0.67 21.82
CA TYR A 354 -11.61 -1.86 21.63
C TYR A 354 -12.36 -2.19 22.91
#